data_AF-A0A917HFG0-F1
#
_entry.id   AF-A0A917HFG0-F1
#
_cell.length_a   1.000
_cell.length_b   1.000
_cell.length_c   1.000
_cell.angle_alpha   90.00
_cell.angle_beta   90.00
_cell.angle_gamma   90.00
#
_symmetry.space_group_name_H-M   'P 1'
#
loop_
_entity.id
_entity.type
_entity.pdbx_description
1 polymer ?
#
loop_
_entity_poly.entity_id
_entity_poly.type
_entity_poly.pdbx_seq_one_letter_code
_entity_poly.pdbx_strand_id
1 'polypeptide(L)' 'MCNNIVHFPNNDEFPEGSDEMLIKEIHGLISLFQNPDLSKKTREAIFNEIIDLTTRLTDQI' A
#
# COMPACT_ATOMS: atom_id res chain seq x y z
N MET A 1 9.45 9.62 -25.25
CA MET A 1 9.65 8.80 -24.03
C MET A 1 8.89 9.48 -22.91
N CYS A 2 7.77 8.91 -22.47
CA CYS A 2 6.95 9.50 -21.42
C CYS A 2 7.59 9.18 -20.06
N ASN A 3 8.17 10.20 -19.41
CA ASN A 3 8.60 10.12 -18.03
C ASN A 3 7.36 10.17 -17.14
N ASN A 4 6.73 9.02 -16.88
CA ASN A 4 5.72 8.88 -15.84
C ASN A 4 6.41 8.85 -14.48
N ILE A 5 6.99 9.99 -14.07
CA ILE A 5 7.43 10.18 -12.69
C ILE A 5 6.15 10.42 -11.91
N VAL A 6 5.63 9.37 -11.28
CA VAL A 6 4.56 9.48 -10.30
C VAL A 6 5.13 10.27 -9.13
N HIS A 7 4.77 11.54 -9.07
CA HIS A 7 5.14 12.41 -7.96
C HIS A 7 4.15 12.12 -6.83
N PHE A 8 4.61 11.38 -5.82
CA PHE A 8 3.85 11.20 -4.58
C PHE A 8 4.14 12.41 -3.68
N PRO A 9 3.17 13.32 -3.45
CA PRO A 9 3.36 14.41 -2.51
C PRO A 9 3.52 13.81 -1.11
N ASN A 10 4.65 14.10 -0.47
CA ASN A 10 4.86 13.79 0.95
C ASN A 10 4.08 14.81 1.79
N ASN A 11 3.15 14.28 2.60
CA ASN A 11 2.55 14.81 3.83
C ASN A 11 1.97 16.23 3.78
N ASP A 12 0.64 16.36 3.77
CA ASP A 12 -0.14 16.67 4.99
C ASP A 12 -1.63 16.76 4.62
N GLU A 13 -2.47 16.12 5.43
CA GLU A 13 -3.95 16.10 5.33
C GLU A 13 -4.53 15.53 4.03
N PHE A 14 -4.49 14.20 3.92
CA PHE A 14 -5.40 13.50 3.00
C PHE A 14 -6.83 13.60 3.54
N PRO A 15 -7.84 13.95 2.70
CA PRO A 15 -9.23 13.91 3.10
C PRO A 15 -9.60 12.47 3.54
N GLU A 16 -10.43 12.34 4.58
CA GLU A 16 -10.85 11.05 5.15
C GLU A 16 -11.80 10.29 4.21
N GLY A 17 -11.30 9.82 3.07
CA GLY A 17 -11.97 8.84 2.22
C GLY A 17 -11.51 7.42 2.55
N SER A 18 -12.39 6.45 2.29
CA SER A 18 -12.10 5.02 2.49
C SER A 18 -10.89 4.57 1.66
N ASP A 19 -10.73 5.12 0.45
CA ASP A 19 -9.66 4.73 -0.46
C ASP A 19 -8.31 5.30 -0.04
N GLU A 20 -8.24 6.55 0.45
CA GLU A 20 -6.99 7.10 0.99
C GLU A 20 -6.52 6.34 2.25
N MET A 21 -7.45 5.91 3.11
CA MET A 21 -7.12 5.06 4.26
C MET A 21 -6.54 3.72 3.81
N LEU A 22 -7.13 3.07 2.81
CA LEU A 22 -6.64 1.81 2.23
C LEU A 22 -5.24 1.99 1.61
N ILE A 23 -5.02 3.09 0.87
CA ILE A 23 -3.72 3.40 0.27
C ILE A 23 -2.65 3.57 1.36
N LYS A 24 -2.98 4.28 2.45
CA LYS A 24 -2.06 4.48 3.58
C LYS A 24 -1.72 3.16 4.27
N GLU A 25 -2.70 2.28 4.44
CA GLU A 25 -2.51 0.94 5.03
C GLU A 25 -1.61 0.06 4.16
N ILE A 26 -1.84 0.03 2.84
CA ILE A 26 -0.98 -0.66 1.87
C ILE A 26 0.46 -0.14 1.95
N HIS A 27 0.64 1.18 2.04
CA HIS A 27 1.97 1.79 2.12
C HIS A 27 2.71 1.39 3.40
N GLY A 28 1.98 1.30 4.52
CA GLY A 28 2.50 0.78 5.79
C GLY A 28 2.93 -0.69 5.69
N LEU A 29 2.12 -1.53 5.05
CA LEU A 29 2.43 -2.94 4.84
C LEU A 29 3.64 -3.15 3.92
N ILE A 30 3.79 -2.37 2.86
CA ILE A 30 4.98 -2.40 1.99
C ILE A 30 6.23 -2.04 2.78
N SER A 31 6.15 -0.99 3.62
CA SER A 31 7.27 -0.58 4.48
C SER A 31 7.64 -1.68 5.47
N LEU A 32 6.64 -2.36 6.06
CA LEU A 32 6.85 -3.51 6.93
C LEU A 32 7.48 -4.68 6.18
N PHE A 33 7.02 -4.99 4.96
CA PHE A 33 7.51 -6.09 4.12
C PHE A 33 9.00 -5.97 3.77
N GLN A 34 9.52 -4.75 3.72
CA GLN A 34 10.95 -4.47 3.48
C GLN A 34 11.84 -4.81 4.68
N ASN A 35 11.28 -5.08 5.86
CA ASN A 35 12.06 -5.46 7.03
C ASN A 35 12.76 -6.82 6.80
N PRO A 36 14.12 -6.87 6.84
CA PRO A 36 14.87 -8.09 6.59
C PRO A 36 14.58 -9.20 7.61
N ASP A 37 14.23 -8.83 8.85
CA ASP A 37 14.07 -9.75 9.98
C ASP A 37 12.70 -10.46 10.00
N LEU A 38 11.82 -10.16 9.04
CA LEU A 38 10.54 -10.84 8.94
C LEU A 38 10.69 -12.32 8.59
N SER A 39 10.03 -13.17 9.37
CA SER A 39 9.88 -14.58 9.05
C SER A 39 9.19 -14.77 7.71
N LYS A 40 9.47 -15.89 7.02
CA LYS A 40 8.81 -16.24 5.76
C LYS A 40 7.27 -16.23 5.89
N LYS A 41 6.74 -16.82 6.96
CA LYS A 41 5.31 -16.87 7.24
C LYS A 41 4.70 -15.47 7.40
N THR A 42 5.41 -14.57 8.08
CA THR A 42 4.97 -13.18 8.26
C THR A 42 5.01 -12.41 6.94
N ARG A 43 6.05 -12.62 6.11
CA ARG A 43 6.12 -12.03 4.77
C ARG A 43 4.97 -12.49 3.89
N GLU A 44 4.66 -13.78 3.86
CA GLU A 44 3.53 -14.32 3.09
C GLU A 44 2.19 -13.71 3.55
N ALA A 45 1.97 -13.56 4.86
CA ALA A 45 0.78 -12.91 5.39
C ALA A 45 0.67 -11.44 4.96
N ILE A 46 1.75 -10.66 5.10
CA ILE A 46 1.78 -9.25 4.69
C ILE A 46 1.54 -9.11 3.17
N PHE A 47 2.14 -10.00 2.36
CA PHE A 47 1.96 -9.98 0.92
C PHE A 47 0.50 -10.25 0.51
N ASN A 48 -0.13 -11.24 1.13
CA ASN A 48 -1.54 -11.54 0.87
C ASN A 48 -2.45 -10.38 1.29
N GLU A 49 -2.15 -9.72 2.40
CA GLU A 49 -2.90 -8.55 2.87
C GLU A 49 -2.77 -7.38 1.87
N ILE A 50 -1.57 -7.12 1.35
CA ILE A 50 -1.38 -6.10 0.31
C ILE A 50 -2.24 -6.42 -0.92
N ILE A 51 -2.28 -7.68 -1.37
CA ILE A 51 -3.12 -8.09 -2.50
C ILE A 51 -4.60 -7.80 -2.21
N ASP A 52 -5.12 -8.25 -1.06
CA ASP A 52 -6.53 -8.05 -0.68
C ASP A 52 -6.93 -6.57 -0.68
N LEU A 53 -6.12 -5.74 -0.02
CA LEU A 53 -6.38 -4.29 0.04
C LEU A 53 -6.29 -3.63 -1.33
N THR A 54 -5.36 -4.06 -2.20
CA THR A 54 -5.29 -3.55 -3.57
C THR A 54 -6.49 -4.00 -4.43
N THR A 55 -7.02 -5.20 -4.22
CA THR A 55 -8.24 -5.67 -4.91
C THR A 55 -9.46 -4.84 -4.48
N ARG A 56 -9.58 -4.51 -3.19
CA ARG A 56 -10.65 -3.64 -2.67
C ARG A 56 -10.62 -2.22 -3.24
N LEU A 57 -9.45 -1.73 -3.66
CA LEU A 57 -9.32 -0.46 -4.39
C LEU A 57 -9.79 -0.56 -5.84
N THR A 58 -9.61 -1.72 -6.49
CA THR A 58 -9.97 -1.91 -7.90
C THR A 58 -11.42 -2.33 -8.12
N ASP A 59 -12.04 -3.03 -7.15
CA ASP A 59 -13.43 -3.52 -7.25
C ASP A 59 -14.50 -2.42 -7.01
N GLN A 60 -14.07 -1.17 -6.77
CA GLN A 60 -14.96 0.00 -6.66
C GLN A 60 -15.18 0.73 -8.00
N ILE A 61 -14.66 0.21 -9.12
CA ILE A 61 -14.79 0.76 -10.49
C ILE A 61 -15.69 -0.15 -11.33
#